data_AF-A0A846QA84-F1
#
_entry.id   AF-A0A846QA84-F1
#
_cell.length_a   1.000
_cell.length_b   1.000
_cell.length_c   1.000
_cell.angle_alpha   90.00
_cell.angle_beta   90.00
_cell.angle_gamma   90.00
#
_symmetry.space_group_name_H-M   'P 1'
#
loop_
_entity.id
_entity.type
_entity.pdbx_description
1 polymer ?
#
loop_
_entity_poly.entity_id
_entity_poly.type
_entity_poly.pdbx_seq_one_letter_code
_entity_poly.pdbx_strand_id
1 'polypeptide(L)'
;MNEYMRPPMVLRDEIFEQSPYLYYAPTVLPIDTVNDLMKKKYGWTIDYRTMAEYFQRVEERGISINYVPLVGHGTVRIAVMGEDYKRHSTKPELDQMKELIHQAMKEGCRGQSAGLDYDPDVFADSSEIDDCVAVLNDYNGIYFPHWRRTGRRREVKLGTGYAEPID
;
A
#
# COMPACT_ATOMS: atom_id res chain seq x y z
N MET A 1 -2.04 -15.10 2.66
CA MET A 1 -2.14 -13.63 2.47
C MET A 1 -1.73 -13.00 3.80
N ASN A 2 -0.85 -12.00 3.79
CA ASN A 2 -0.24 -11.49 5.03
C ASN A 2 -1.26 -11.02 6.06
N GLU A 3 -0.90 -11.16 7.34
CA GLU A 3 -1.67 -10.70 8.49
C GLU A 3 -1.51 -9.20 8.75
N TYR A 4 -0.83 -8.46 7.86
CA TYR A 4 -0.49 -7.06 8.02
C TYR A 4 -1.12 -6.19 6.94
N MET A 5 -1.47 -4.97 7.31
CA MET A 5 -1.90 -3.94 6.37
C MET A 5 -1.36 -2.57 6.75
N ARG A 6 -1.33 -1.65 5.79
CA ARG A 6 -1.16 -0.23 6.08
C ARG A 6 -2.45 0.29 6.72
N PRO A 7 -2.41 0.84 7.95
CA PRO A 7 -3.63 1.34 8.57
C PRO A 7 -4.22 2.52 7.77
N PRO A 8 -5.55 2.59 7.63
CA PRO A 8 -6.22 3.75 7.05
C PRO A 8 -5.82 5.05 7.77
N MET A 9 -5.57 6.12 7.01
CA MET A 9 -5.18 7.42 7.59
C MET A 9 -6.22 7.97 8.57
N VAL A 10 -7.48 7.56 8.44
CA VAL A 10 -8.56 7.95 9.34
C VAL A 10 -8.40 7.42 10.76
N LEU A 11 -7.52 6.43 10.99
CA LEU A 11 -7.20 5.89 12.32
C LEU A 11 -5.97 6.54 12.98
N ARG A 12 -5.45 7.63 12.39
CA ARG A 12 -4.18 8.23 12.84
C ARG A 12 -4.21 8.63 14.32
N ASP A 13 -5.31 9.20 14.78
CA ASP A 13 -5.44 9.69 16.15
C ASP A 13 -5.48 8.52 17.14
N GLU A 14 -6.25 7.46 16.81
CA GLU A 14 -6.34 6.26 17.63
C GLU A 14 -4.99 5.52 17.72
N ILE A 15 -4.25 5.48 16.61
CA ILE A 15 -2.90 4.89 16.59
C ILE A 15 -1.95 5.73 17.45
N PHE A 16 -2.03 7.06 17.39
CA PHE A 16 -1.20 7.93 18.21
C PHE A 16 -1.54 7.81 19.70
N GLU A 17 -2.82 7.69 20.06
CA GLU A 17 -3.24 7.47 21.46
C GLU A 17 -2.70 6.15 22.04
N GLN A 18 -2.68 5.08 21.24
CA GLN A 18 -2.15 3.78 21.67
C GLN A 18 -0.62 3.71 21.66
N SER A 19 0.00 4.34 20.67
CA SER A 19 1.44 4.34 20.47
C SER A 19 1.90 5.73 20.01
N PRO A 20 2.16 6.65 20.95
CA PRO A 20 2.57 8.01 20.61
C PRO A 20 3.86 8.03 19.78
N TYR A 21 3.87 8.81 18.72
CA TYR A 21 5.02 8.98 17.84
C TYR A 21 5.23 10.47 17.50
N LEU A 22 6.48 10.90 17.35
CA LEU A 22 6.76 12.33 17.16
C LEU A 22 6.50 12.82 15.72
N TYR A 23 6.83 12.00 14.71
CA TYR A 23 6.75 12.42 13.30
C TYR A 23 6.02 11.43 12.40
N TYR A 24 6.11 10.14 12.68
CA TYR A 24 5.68 9.10 11.76
C TYR A 24 4.98 7.94 12.48
N ALA A 25 3.75 7.66 12.07
CA ALA A 25 3.03 6.47 12.50
C ALA A 25 3.70 5.19 11.97
N PRO A 26 3.49 4.05 12.65
CA PRO A 26 3.82 2.73 12.11
C PRO A 26 3.25 2.56 10.70
N THR A 27 4.08 2.10 9.76
CA THR A 27 3.66 1.90 8.35
C THR A 27 2.72 0.71 8.21
N VAL A 28 2.95 -0.34 8.99
CA VAL A 28 2.23 -1.62 8.95
C VAL A 28 1.77 -1.96 10.34
N LEU A 29 0.58 -2.53 10.44
CA LEU A 29 0.02 -3.09 11.68
C LEU A 29 -0.67 -4.42 11.35
N PRO A 30 -0.78 -5.34 12.32
CA PRO A 30 -1.62 -6.52 12.17
C PRO A 30 -3.06 -6.12 11.83
N ILE A 31 -3.69 -6.85 10.91
CA ILE A 31 -5.05 -6.57 10.44
C ILE A 31 -6.04 -6.65 11.61
N ASP A 32 -5.84 -7.56 12.57
CA ASP A 32 -6.69 -7.67 13.75
C ASP A 32 -6.63 -6.39 14.60
N THR A 33 -5.44 -5.83 14.80
CA THR A 33 -5.26 -4.54 15.49
C THR A 33 -5.99 -3.42 14.74
N VAL A 34 -5.88 -3.38 13.41
CA VAL A 34 -6.59 -2.39 12.59
C VAL A 34 -8.11 -2.59 12.68
N ASN A 35 -8.59 -3.82 12.69
CA ASN A 35 -10.00 -4.16 12.79
C ASN A 35 -10.59 -3.81 14.16
N ASP A 36 -9.84 -4.00 15.25
CA ASP A 36 -10.26 -3.56 16.57
C ASP A 36 -10.44 -2.04 16.63
N LEU A 37 -9.50 -1.29 16.02
CA LEU A 37 -9.58 0.17 15.90
C LEU A 37 -10.77 0.62 15.05
N MET A 38 -10.95 0.01 13.87
CA MET A 38 -12.09 0.29 12.98
C MET A 38 -13.43 0.00 13.66
N LYS A 39 -13.53 -1.12 14.39
CA LYS A 39 -14.74 -1.51 15.12
C LYS A 39 -15.02 -0.54 16.26
N LYS A 40 -14.00 -0.12 17.01
CA LYS A 40 -14.13 0.86 18.09
C LYS A 40 -14.59 2.22 17.57
N LYS A 41 -14.02 2.71 16.46
CA LYS A 41 -14.29 4.05 15.93
C LYS A 41 -15.56 4.13 15.08
N TYR A 42 -15.78 3.14 14.24
CA TYR A 42 -16.81 3.17 13.18
C TYR A 42 -17.84 2.04 13.28
N GLY A 43 -17.64 1.04 14.14
CA GLY A 43 -18.57 -0.06 14.32
C GLY A 43 -18.52 -1.16 13.26
N TRP A 44 -17.48 -1.19 12.39
CA TRP A 44 -17.30 -2.21 11.35
C TRP A 44 -15.82 -2.59 11.18
N THR A 45 -15.54 -3.67 10.47
CA THR A 45 -14.20 -4.25 10.28
C THR A 45 -13.84 -4.38 8.79
N ILE A 46 -12.55 -4.37 8.48
CA ILE A 46 -11.98 -4.68 7.17
C ILE A 46 -11.82 -6.19 7.03
N ASP A 47 -12.82 -6.81 6.40
CA ASP A 47 -12.99 -8.25 6.24
C ASP A 47 -12.95 -8.72 4.78
N TYR A 48 -12.52 -7.84 3.87
CA TYR A 48 -12.16 -8.18 2.50
C TYR A 48 -10.64 -8.33 2.36
N ARG A 49 -10.23 -9.07 1.33
CA ARG A 49 -8.86 -9.44 0.98
C ARG A 49 -8.57 -9.25 -0.50
N THR A 50 -9.60 -9.19 -1.35
CA THR A 50 -9.47 -8.94 -2.79
C THR A 50 -10.17 -7.64 -3.20
N MET A 51 -9.88 -7.16 -4.42
CA MET A 51 -10.56 -6.00 -4.97
C MET A 51 -12.02 -6.32 -5.29
N ALA A 52 -12.31 -7.55 -5.72
CA ALA A 52 -13.69 -8.01 -5.94
C ALA A 52 -14.52 -7.96 -4.65
N GLU A 53 -13.98 -8.46 -3.53
CA GLU A 53 -14.66 -8.39 -2.23
C GLU A 53 -14.84 -6.93 -1.76
N TYR A 54 -13.84 -6.08 -1.97
CA TYR A 54 -13.95 -4.65 -1.67
C TYR A 54 -15.06 -3.98 -2.51
N PHE A 55 -15.13 -4.28 -3.81
CA PHE A 55 -16.19 -3.75 -4.68
C PHE A 55 -17.56 -4.21 -4.23
N GLN A 56 -17.72 -5.48 -3.86
CA GLN A 56 -18.97 -5.97 -3.29
C GLN A 56 -19.39 -5.14 -2.07
N ARG A 57 -18.46 -4.80 -1.16
CA ARG A 57 -18.78 -3.95 0.00
C ARG A 57 -19.19 -2.54 -0.38
N VAL A 58 -18.55 -1.96 -1.39
CA VAL A 58 -18.90 -0.62 -1.88
C VAL A 58 -20.29 -0.63 -2.53
N GLU A 59 -20.61 -1.66 -3.31
CA GLU A 59 -21.91 -1.83 -3.97
C GLU A 59 -23.04 -2.07 -2.95
N GLU A 60 -22.83 -2.96 -1.98
CA GLU A 60 -23.78 -3.22 -0.90
C GLU A 60 -24.09 -1.98 -0.07
N ARG A 61 -23.07 -1.13 0.16
CA ARG A 61 -23.25 0.12 0.90
C ARG A 61 -23.91 1.21 0.06
N GLY A 62 -23.61 1.24 -1.24
CA GLY A 62 -23.98 2.30 -2.16
C GLY A 62 -23.14 3.57 -1.99
N ILE A 63 -22.68 4.13 -3.11
CA ILE A 63 -21.99 5.43 -3.17
C ILE A 63 -22.64 6.33 -4.22
N SER A 64 -22.56 7.64 -4.04
CA SER A 64 -23.22 8.62 -4.93
C SER A 64 -22.39 9.01 -6.16
N ILE A 65 -21.14 8.57 -6.23
CA ILE A 65 -20.17 8.94 -7.28
C ILE A 65 -19.68 7.70 -8.02
N ASN A 66 -19.22 7.91 -9.26
CA ASN A 66 -18.46 6.88 -9.97
C ASN A 66 -17.09 6.70 -9.28
N TYR A 67 -16.63 5.46 -9.20
CA TYR A 67 -15.37 5.11 -8.56
C TYR A 67 -14.57 4.15 -9.43
N VAL A 68 -13.31 4.51 -9.68
CA VAL A 68 -12.38 3.73 -10.53
C VAL A 68 -11.05 3.62 -9.77
N PRO A 69 -10.80 2.53 -9.05
CA PRO A 69 -9.58 2.39 -8.27
C PRO A 69 -8.38 1.96 -9.10
N LEU A 70 -7.21 2.26 -8.55
CA LEU A 70 -5.92 1.72 -8.95
C LEU A 70 -5.45 0.74 -7.88
N VAL A 71 -4.76 -0.33 -8.26
CA VAL A 71 -4.05 -1.17 -7.30
C VAL A 71 -2.84 -0.40 -6.76
N GLY A 72 -2.66 -0.39 -5.44
CA GLY A 72 -1.53 0.27 -4.81
C GLY A 72 -0.31 -0.64 -4.75
N HIS A 73 0.81 -0.24 -5.35
CA HIS A 73 2.08 -0.97 -5.26
C HIS A 73 2.48 -1.22 -3.80
N GLY A 74 2.42 -0.20 -2.94
CA GLY A 74 2.73 -0.38 -1.52
C GLY A 74 1.80 -1.32 -0.78
N THR A 75 0.52 -1.39 -1.16
CA THR A 75 -0.42 -2.38 -0.61
C THR A 75 0.00 -3.79 -1.02
N VAL A 76 0.38 -3.96 -2.29
CA VAL A 76 0.86 -5.25 -2.83
C VAL A 76 2.18 -5.68 -2.16
N ARG A 77 3.14 -4.76 -1.99
CA ARG A 77 4.38 -5.03 -1.22
C ARG A 77 4.08 -5.48 0.20
N ILE A 78 3.18 -4.81 0.92
CA ILE A 78 2.81 -5.21 2.29
C ILE A 78 2.11 -6.57 2.29
N ALA A 79 1.23 -6.82 1.33
CA ALA A 79 0.52 -8.10 1.21
C ALA A 79 1.46 -9.30 0.99
N VAL A 80 2.64 -9.08 0.39
CA VAL A 80 3.65 -10.12 0.14
C VAL A 80 4.73 -10.15 1.23
N MET A 81 5.28 -8.99 1.58
CA MET A 81 6.49 -8.88 2.43
C MET A 81 6.18 -8.56 3.90
N GLY A 82 5.01 -8.02 4.21
CA GLY A 82 4.57 -7.78 5.59
C GLY A 82 5.47 -6.76 6.27
N GLU A 83 5.97 -7.07 7.46
CA GLU A 83 6.93 -6.21 8.20
C GLU A 83 8.33 -6.18 7.58
N ASP A 84 8.67 -7.17 6.75
CA ASP A 84 9.97 -7.29 6.07
C ASP A 84 10.06 -6.41 4.80
N TYR A 85 9.19 -5.41 4.66
CA TYR A 85 9.13 -4.52 3.49
C TYR A 85 10.36 -3.62 3.33
N LYS A 86 11.27 -3.53 4.31
CA LYS A 86 12.42 -2.61 4.33
C LYS A 86 13.66 -3.17 3.61
N ARG A 87 13.45 -3.91 2.52
CA ARG A 87 14.49 -4.48 1.64
C ARG A 87 13.96 -4.64 0.21
N HIS A 88 14.82 -4.94 -0.74
CA HIS A 88 14.36 -5.34 -2.07
C HIS A 88 13.57 -6.65 -2.02
N SER A 89 12.60 -6.78 -2.93
CA SER A 89 11.86 -8.04 -3.08
C SER A 89 12.78 -9.12 -3.67
N THR A 90 12.55 -10.35 -3.23
CA THR A 90 13.14 -11.53 -3.87
C THR A 90 12.35 -11.88 -5.13
N LYS A 91 12.94 -12.70 -6.01
CA LYS A 91 12.26 -13.12 -7.24
C LYS A 91 10.89 -13.79 -6.98
N PRO A 92 10.74 -14.72 -6.02
CA PRO A 92 9.43 -15.30 -5.70
C PRO A 92 8.41 -14.29 -5.18
N GLU A 93 8.85 -13.29 -4.40
CA GLU A 93 7.97 -12.23 -3.90
C GLU A 93 7.51 -11.32 -5.04
N LEU A 94 8.42 -10.94 -5.95
CA LEU A 94 8.09 -10.17 -7.14
C LEU A 94 7.06 -10.91 -8.02
N ASP A 95 7.23 -12.21 -8.20
CA ASP A 95 6.28 -13.01 -8.98
C ASP A 95 4.90 -13.08 -8.28
N GLN A 96 4.85 -13.15 -6.94
CA GLN A 96 3.60 -13.03 -6.18
C GLN A 96 2.97 -11.64 -6.29
N MET A 97 3.76 -10.57 -6.26
CA MET A 97 3.28 -9.19 -6.42
C MET A 97 2.62 -9.00 -7.79
N LYS A 98 3.23 -9.54 -8.85
CA LYS A 98 2.65 -9.52 -10.20
C LYS A 98 1.33 -10.29 -10.27
N GLU A 99 1.21 -11.44 -9.62
CA GLU A 99 -0.06 -12.18 -9.58
C GLU A 99 -1.16 -11.38 -8.88
N LEU A 100 -0.86 -10.73 -7.75
CA LEU A 100 -1.82 -9.86 -7.06
C LEU A 100 -2.25 -8.67 -7.92
N ILE A 101 -1.34 -8.10 -8.72
CA ILE A 101 -1.66 -7.03 -9.67
C ILE A 101 -2.55 -7.57 -10.79
N HIS A 102 -2.21 -8.72 -11.39
CA HIS A 102 -3.05 -9.38 -12.39
C HIS A 102 -4.46 -9.64 -11.86
N GLN A 103 -4.57 -10.14 -10.62
CA GLN A 103 -5.84 -10.37 -9.94
C GLN A 103 -6.61 -9.06 -9.80
N ALA A 104 -6.01 -8.02 -9.22
CA ALA A 104 -6.67 -6.73 -9.02
C ALA A 104 -7.15 -6.09 -10.34
N MET A 105 -6.36 -6.20 -11.40
CA MET A 105 -6.74 -5.72 -12.75
C MET A 105 -7.91 -6.51 -13.33
N LYS A 106 -7.93 -7.85 -13.18
CA LYS A 106 -9.07 -8.70 -13.58
C LYS A 106 -10.34 -8.37 -12.78
N GLU A 107 -10.17 -7.98 -11.53
CA GLU A 107 -11.27 -7.68 -10.61
C GLU A 107 -11.85 -6.26 -10.80
N GLY A 108 -11.22 -5.41 -11.62
CA GLY A 108 -11.79 -4.12 -12.04
C GLY A 108 -10.92 -2.89 -11.76
N CYS A 109 -9.72 -3.04 -11.19
CA CYS A 109 -8.76 -1.94 -11.15
C CYS A 109 -8.39 -1.49 -12.57
N ARG A 110 -8.16 -0.18 -12.75
CA ARG A 110 -7.78 0.37 -14.06
C ARG A 110 -6.31 0.71 -14.23
N GLY A 111 -5.50 0.39 -13.25
CA GLY A 111 -4.07 0.62 -13.30
C GLY A 111 -3.42 0.48 -11.95
N GLN A 112 -2.17 0.93 -11.86
CA GLN A 112 -1.37 0.88 -10.65
C GLN A 112 -0.97 2.28 -10.19
N SER A 113 -0.99 2.48 -8.88
CA SER A 113 -0.38 3.64 -8.22
C SER A 113 0.87 3.21 -7.46
N ALA A 114 1.84 4.12 -7.31
CA ALA A 114 3.05 3.89 -6.54
C ALA A 114 3.40 5.13 -5.72
N GLY A 115 4.00 4.94 -4.53
CA GLY A 115 4.37 6.00 -3.60
C GLY A 115 5.86 6.05 -3.32
N LEU A 116 6.70 6.32 -4.32
CA LEU A 116 8.16 6.07 -4.27
C LEU A 116 8.95 6.92 -3.26
N ASP A 117 8.34 7.95 -2.67
CA ASP A 117 8.91 8.74 -1.56
C ASP A 117 8.55 8.18 -0.16
N TYR A 118 7.71 7.13 -0.08
CA TYR A 118 7.10 6.65 1.17
C TYR A 118 7.36 5.17 1.42
N ASP A 119 7.35 4.78 2.69
CA ASP A 119 7.29 3.37 3.07
C ASP A 119 5.94 2.78 2.59
N PRO A 120 5.93 1.58 1.98
CA PRO A 120 7.07 0.68 1.75
C PRO A 120 7.81 0.89 0.42
N ASP A 121 7.22 1.63 -0.52
CA ASP A 121 7.65 1.71 -1.94
C ASP A 121 9.03 2.33 -2.12
N VAL A 122 9.49 3.11 -1.16
CA VAL A 122 10.82 3.73 -1.20
C VAL A 122 11.96 2.70 -1.25
N PHE A 123 11.73 1.47 -0.75
CA PHE A 123 12.66 0.34 -0.76
C PHE A 123 12.55 -0.55 -2.02
N ALA A 124 11.60 -0.26 -2.90
CA ALA A 124 11.48 -0.98 -4.17
C ALA A 124 12.66 -0.63 -5.08
N ASP A 125 13.25 -1.66 -5.69
CA ASP A 125 14.21 -1.44 -6.77
C ASP A 125 13.50 -0.96 -8.03
N SER A 126 14.22 -0.28 -8.92
CA SER A 126 13.64 0.19 -10.18
C SER A 126 13.12 -0.98 -11.03
N SER A 127 13.83 -2.11 -11.05
CA SER A 127 13.40 -3.29 -11.80
C SER A 127 12.11 -3.92 -11.27
N GLU A 128 11.87 -3.85 -9.95
CA GLU A 128 10.61 -4.30 -9.34
C GLU A 128 9.42 -3.47 -9.84
N ILE A 129 9.60 -2.15 -9.92
CA ILE A 129 8.57 -1.25 -10.45
C ILE A 129 8.33 -1.53 -11.93
N ASP A 130 9.38 -1.65 -12.73
CA ASP A 130 9.28 -1.91 -14.16
C ASP A 130 8.55 -3.23 -14.44
N ASP A 131 8.90 -4.31 -13.73
CA ASP A 131 8.26 -5.62 -13.84
C ASP A 131 6.78 -5.58 -13.44
N CYS A 132 6.44 -4.83 -12.39
CA CYS A 132 5.05 -4.67 -11.96
C CYS A 132 4.21 -3.81 -12.91
N VAL A 133 4.81 -2.75 -13.47
CA VAL A 133 4.13 -1.88 -14.44
C VAL A 133 3.95 -2.61 -15.78
N ALA A 134 4.87 -3.48 -16.16
CA ALA A 134 4.77 -4.29 -17.38
C ALA A 134 3.48 -5.14 -17.41
N VAL A 135 3.01 -5.62 -16.25
CA VAL A 135 1.74 -6.36 -16.12
C VAL A 135 0.53 -5.57 -16.65
N LEU A 136 0.56 -4.24 -16.52
CA LEU A 136 -0.56 -3.38 -16.90
C LEU A 136 -0.82 -3.38 -18.41
N ASN A 137 0.18 -3.73 -19.22
CA ASN A 137 0.09 -3.77 -20.67
C ASN A 137 -1.01 -4.73 -21.15
N ASP A 138 -1.22 -5.84 -20.45
CA ASP A 138 -2.24 -6.84 -20.78
C ASP A 138 -3.68 -6.30 -20.60
N TYR A 139 -3.84 -5.17 -19.91
CA TYR A 139 -5.14 -4.63 -19.50
C TYR A 139 -5.42 -3.22 -20.01
N ASN A 140 -4.53 -2.65 -20.83
CA ASN A 140 -4.50 -1.21 -21.14
C ASN A 140 -4.57 -0.36 -19.86
N GLY A 141 -3.84 -0.78 -18.84
CA GLY A 141 -3.81 -0.14 -17.53
C GLY A 141 -2.99 1.15 -17.52
N ILE A 142 -3.31 2.02 -16.58
CA ILE A 142 -2.61 3.31 -16.40
C ILE A 142 -1.66 3.27 -15.19
N TYR A 143 -0.54 3.97 -15.28
CA TYR A 143 0.43 4.07 -14.19
C TYR A 143 0.44 5.48 -13.59
N PHE A 144 0.19 5.59 -12.28
CA PHE A 144 0.12 6.85 -11.54
C PHE A 144 1.09 6.87 -10.35
N PRO A 145 2.36 7.26 -10.56
CA PRO A 145 3.32 7.37 -9.49
C PRO A 145 3.23 8.72 -8.77
N HIS A 146 3.31 8.68 -7.44
CA HIS A 146 4.00 9.72 -6.70
C HIS A 146 5.51 9.47 -6.86
N TRP A 147 6.08 10.10 -7.89
CA TRP A 147 7.48 9.98 -8.27
C TRP A 147 8.46 10.25 -7.13
N ARG A 148 9.62 9.58 -7.19
CA ARG A 148 10.72 9.76 -6.24
C ARG A 148 11.35 11.13 -6.47
N ARG A 149 11.10 12.09 -5.58
CA ARG A 149 11.63 13.47 -5.72
C ARG A 149 12.37 13.92 -4.49
N THR A 150 11.77 13.73 -3.32
CA THR A 150 12.37 14.17 -2.06
C THR A 150 13.03 13.05 -1.27
N GLY A 151 12.79 11.81 -1.68
CA GLY A 151 13.28 10.63 -0.98
C GLY A 151 12.54 10.41 0.33
N ARG A 152 12.92 9.33 1.03
CA ARG A 152 12.37 8.97 2.32
C ARG A 152 12.64 10.08 3.34
N ARG A 153 11.62 10.75 3.86
CA ARG A 153 11.81 11.82 4.87
C ARG A 153 11.99 11.31 6.31
N ARG A 154 12.27 10.02 6.47
CA ARG A 154 12.46 9.33 7.76
C ARG A 154 13.95 9.07 7.95
N GLU A 155 14.43 9.20 9.19
CA GLU A 155 15.84 8.93 9.54
C GLU A 155 16.85 9.82 8.79
N VAL A 156 16.41 11.01 8.35
CA VAL A 156 17.24 12.00 7.63
C VAL A 156 17.79 13.04 8.62
N LYS A 157 19.08 13.38 8.51
CA LYS A 157 19.71 14.40 9.36
C LYS A 157 19.18 15.79 9.02
N LEU A 158 18.80 16.56 10.05
CA LEU A 158 18.38 17.96 9.90
C LEU A 158 19.43 18.78 9.14
N GLY A 159 19.01 19.48 8.08
CA GLY A 159 19.89 20.30 7.24
C GLY A 159 20.46 19.59 5.99
N THR A 160 20.17 18.29 5.80
CA THR A 160 20.44 17.62 4.52
C THR A 160 19.26 17.85 3.56
N GLY A 161 19.53 18.36 2.35
CA GLY A 161 18.50 18.81 1.41
C GLY A 161 17.74 17.68 0.71
N TYR A 162 18.31 16.47 0.72
CA TYR A 162 17.77 15.25 0.14
C TYR A 162 18.16 14.09 1.06
N ALA A 163 17.23 13.15 1.28
CA ALA A 163 17.60 11.87 1.87
C ALA A 163 18.53 11.18 0.87
N GLU A 164 19.83 11.09 1.18
CA GLU A 164 20.73 10.33 0.33
C GLU A 164 20.23 8.87 0.22
N PRO A 165 20.42 8.22 -0.93
CA PRO A 165 20.05 6.82 -1.09
C PRO A 165 20.72 5.98 0.00
N ILE A 166 19.99 5.01 0.53
CA ILE A 166 20.61 3.91 1.26
C ILE A 166 21.24 3.04 0.17
N ASP A 167 22.57 3.07 0.07
CA ASP A 167 23.36 2.10 -0.71
C ASP A 167 23.17 0.67 -0.17
#